data_AF-A0A420ZAN2-F1
#
_entry.id   AF-A0A420ZAN2-F1
#
_cell.length_a   1.000
_cell.length_b   1.000
_cell.length_c   1.000
_cell.angle_alpha   90.00
_cell.angle_beta   90.00
_cell.angle_gamma   90.00
#
_symmetry.space_group_name_H-M   'P 1'
#
loop_
_entity.id
_entity.type
_entity.pdbx_description
1 polymer ?
#
loop_
_entity_poly.entity_id
_entity_poly.type
_entity_poly.pdbx_seq_one_letter_code
_entity_poly.pdbx_strand_id
1 'polypeptide(L)'
;MRLLLRILEESVNVALEAFGKVNIFVGKNNSGKSSILEALCIIKSALTNEIFGESMLRLLLYRRGIERTSYTVREFWHNYETDKNIKFYLKFREEEPVSVEIKWQTDNLIEISFSKADAKFTCYPRIDSVGRGTSSGKIEDILREETITYLQRLMLIDDQLARKLEKHETRVFGRILESRLDKKIAIELKKAYGVNAEGLSYIPFSPGILGKTKLAVVTPKLSIHIDDIGDGAKYTTVILSLALLL
;
A
#
# COMPACT_ATOMS: atom_id res chain seq x y z
N MET A 1 -12.94 -9.38 -10.18
CA MET A 1 -13.74 -8.70 -9.14
C MET A 1 -13.91 -7.26 -9.59
N ARG A 2 -15.12 -6.71 -9.77
CA ARG A 2 -15.28 -5.31 -10.19
C ARG A 2 -15.63 -4.46 -8.97
N LEU A 3 -14.78 -3.51 -8.63
CA LEU A 3 -15.04 -2.46 -7.63
C LEU A 3 -15.58 -1.23 -8.36
N LEU A 4 -16.60 -0.61 -7.79
CA LEU A 4 -17.07 0.71 -8.11
C LEU A 4 -16.76 1.63 -6.91
N LEU A 5 -15.89 2.61 -7.12
CA LEU A 5 -15.68 3.71 -6.18
C LEU A 5 -16.45 4.92 -6.71
N ARG A 6 -17.36 5.48 -5.88
CA ARG A 6 -18.06 6.72 -6.18
C ARG A 6 -17.76 7.77 -5.12
N ILE A 7 -16.87 8.70 -5.45
CA ILE A 7 -16.56 9.85 -4.59
C ILE A 7 -17.62 10.93 -4.83
N LEU A 8 -18.22 11.44 -3.76
CA LEU A 8 -19.16 12.56 -3.82
C LEU A 8 -18.48 13.82 -3.28
N GLU A 9 -18.05 14.69 -4.18
CA GLU A 9 -17.95 16.12 -3.88
C GLU A 9 -19.13 16.82 -4.54
N GLU A 10 -19.55 17.98 -4.00
CA GLU A 10 -20.76 18.75 -4.41
C GLU A 10 -20.86 19.08 -5.91
N SER A 11 -19.86 18.72 -6.73
CA SER A 11 -19.81 19.01 -8.16
C SER A 11 -19.21 17.91 -9.05
N VAL A 12 -18.75 16.76 -8.53
CA VAL A 12 -18.19 15.67 -9.38
C VAL A 12 -18.57 14.29 -8.86
N ASN A 13 -19.31 13.53 -9.68
CA ASN A 13 -19.57 12.10 -9.50
C ASN A 13 -18.56 11.29 -10.33
N VAL A 14 -17.49 10.79 -9.71
CA VAL A 14 -16.57 9.87 -10.40
C VAL A 14 -16.95 8.44 -10.05
N ALA A 15 -17.40 7.67 -11.05
CA ALA A 15 -17.65 6.24 -10.96
C ALA A 15 -16.49 5.49 -11.64
N LEU A 16 -15.67 4.79 -10.86
CA LEU A 16 -14.59 3.96 -11.40
C LEU A 16 -14.96 2.49 -11.38
N GLU A 17 -15.08 1.85 -12.53
CA GLU A 17 -15.46 0.44 -12.64
C GLU A 17 -14.27 -0.48 -13.00
N ALA A 18 -14.48 -1.78 -12.83
CA ALA A 18 -13.65 -2.84 -13.42
C ALA A 18 -12.18 -2.92 -12.95
N PHE A 19 -11.94 -2.78 -11.66
CA PHE A 19 -10.63 -3.03 -11.06
C PHE A 19 -10.11 -4.46 -11.36
N GLY A 20 -8.92 -4.56 -11.94
CA GLY A 20 -8.21 -5.82 -12.16
C GLY A 20 -7.39 -6.27 -10.94
N LYS A 21 -6.58 -7.31 -11.12
CA LYS A 21 -5.56 -7.72 -10.13
C LYS A 21 -4.46 -6.67 -9.97
N VAL A 22 -4.12 -5.99 -11.07
CA VAL A 22 -3.20 -4.85 -11.13
C VAL A 22 -3.94 -3.71 -11.79
N ASN A 23 -3.86 -2.51 -11.22
CA ASN A 23 -4.54 -1.32 -11.70
C ASN A 23 -3.53 -0.18 -11.84
N ILE A 24 -3.56 0.51 -12.98
CA ILE A 24 -2.69 1.67 -13.24
C ILE A 24 -3.61 2.87 -13.48
N PHE A 25 -3.43 3.93 -12.68
CA PHE A 25 -4.17 5.18 -12.83
C PHE A 25 -3.31 6.19 -13.58
N VAL A 26 -3.72 6.53 -14.80
CA VAL A 26 -3.03 7.51 -15.67
C VAL A 26 -3.96 8.68 -15.96
N GLY A 27 -3.43 9.90 -15.94
CA GLY A 27 -4.22 11.10 -16.20
C GLY A 27 -3.46 12.39 -15.84
N LYS A 28 -4.00 13.54 -16.26
CA LYS A 28 -3.41 14.87 -16.00
C LYS A 28 -3.19 15.12 -14.51
N ASN A 29 -2.25 16.00 -14.17
CA ASN A 29 -2.11 16.46 -12.78
C ASN A 29 -3.44 17.03 -12.28
N ASN A 30 -3.71 16.84 -10.99
CA ASN A 30 -4.96 17.26 -10.34
C ASN A 30 -6.26 16.56 -10.84
N SER A 31 -6.16 15.45 -11.57
CA SER A 31 -7.35 14.71 -12.06
C SER A 31 -7.98 13.76 -11.02
N GLY A 32 -7.68 13.90 -9.73
CA GLY A 32 -8.24 13.05 -8.67
C GLY A 32 -7.63 11.65 -8.48
N LYS A 33 -6.57 11.29 -9.23
CA LYS A 33 -5.91 9.97 -9.12
C LYS A 33 -5.44 9.64 -7.71
N SER A 34 -4.77 10.59 -7.05
CA SER A 34 -4.30 10.41 -5.68
C SER A 34 -5.45 10.25 -4.71
N SER A 35 -6.53 11.03 -4.86
CA SER A 35 -7.73 10.95 -4.01
C SER A 35 -8.39 9.57 -4.06
N ILE A 36 -8.48 8.97 -5.26
CA ILE A 36 -8.98 7.60 -5.43
C ILE A 36 -8.09 6.59 -4.71
N LEU A 37 -6.77 6.66 -4.92
CA LEU A 37 -5.82 5.75 -4.27
C LEU A 37 -5.86 5.91 -2.75
N GLU A 38 -5.89 7.15 -2.25
CA GLU A 38 -5.97 7.45 -0.83
C GLU A 38 -7.26 6.94 -0.22
N ALA A 39 -8.41 7.10 -0.87
CA ALA A 39 -9.67 6.54 -0.40
C ALA A 39 -9.55 5.02 -0.20
N LEU A 40 -9.05 4.29 -1.20
CA LEU A 40 -8.81 2.83 -1.12
C LEU A 40 -7.86 2.45 0.01
N CYS A 41 -6.80 3.22 0.18
CA CYS A 41 -5.78 2.99 1.19
C CYS A 41 -6.28 3.30 2.61
N ILE A 42 -7.11 4.32 2.77
CA ILE A 42 -7.77 4.66 4.04
C ILE A 42 -8.83 3.60 4.38
N ILE A 43 -9.61 3.10 3.42
CA ILE A 43 -10.51 1.96 3.65
C ILE A 43 -9.73 0.74 4.12
N LYS A 44 -8.59 0.44 3.48
CA LYS A 44 -7.71 -0.62 3.93
C LYS A 44 -7.26 -0.41 5.38
N SER A 45 -6.92 0.82 5.79
CA SER A 45 -6.49 1.09 7.16
C SER A 45 -7.56 0.80 8.20
N ALA A 46 -8.85 0.82 7.81
CA ALA A 46 -9.92 0.38 8.69
C ALA A 46 -9.90 -1.12 9.01
N LEU A 47 -9.42 -1.93 8.06
CA LEU A 47 -9.36 -3.38 8.18
C LEU A 47 -8.01 -3.83 8.71
N THR A 48 -6.93 -3.31 8.11
CA THR A 48 -5.52 -3.52 8.42
C THR A 48 -4.73 -2.24 8.13
N ASN A 49 -4.41 -1.45 9.17
CA ASN A 49 -3.57 -0.24 9.02
C ASN A 49 -2.08 -0.60 8.88
N GLU A 50 -1.77 -1.40 7.87
CA GLU A 50 -0.42 -1.91 7.66
C GLU A 50 -0.15 -2.25 6.19
N ILE A 51 1.04 -1.86 5.74
CA ILE A 51 1.74 -2.46 4.60
C ILE A 51 3.19 -2.73 5.02
N PHE A 52 3.59 -4.00 5.02
CA PHE A 52 4.94 -4.47 5.41
C PHE A 52 5.44 -3.90 6.75
N GLY A 53 4.53 -3.85 7.74
CA GLY A 53 4.75 -3.33 9.10
C GLY A 53 5.00 -1.83 9.18
N GLU A 54 4.60 -1.07 8.17
CA GLU A 54 4.44 0.38 8.26
C GLU A 54 2.96 0.76 8.27
N SER A 55 2.61 1.79 9.02
CA SER A 55 1.26 2.35 9.05
C SER A 55 0.86 2.86 7.67
N MET A 56 -0.31 2.42 7.20
CA MET A 56 -0.82 2.81 5.88
C MET A 56 -1.07 4.32 5.80
N LEU A 57 -1.64 4.90 6.86
CA LEU A 57 -1.90 6.34 6.94
C LEU A 57 -0.61 7.15 6.86
N ARG A 58 0.44 6.70 7.56
CA ARG A 58 1.75 7.37 7.54
C ARG A 58 2.39 7.30 6.15
N LEU A 59 2.29 6.14 5.48
CA LEU A 59 2.77 6.00 4.10
C LEU A 59 2.07 6.96 3.14
N LEU A 60 0.75 7.13 3.26
CA LEU A 60 0.00 8.08 2.42
C LEU A 60 0.46 9.54 2.63
N LEU A 61 0.65 9.96 3.88
CA LEU A 61 1.08 11.32 4.20
C LEU A 61 2.51 11.60 3.72
N TYR A 62 3.39 10.60 3.82
CA TYR A 62 4.74 10.68 3.28
C TYR A 62 4.78 10.91 1.76
N ARG A 63 3.72 10.53 1.04
CA ARG A 63 3.60 10.78 -0.41
C ARG A 63 3.19 12.21 -0.73
N ARG A 64 2.60 12.93 0.24
CA ARG A 64 2.17 14.33 0.07
C ARG A 64 3.30 15.33 0.33
N GLY A 65 4.36 14.94 1.03
CA GLY A 65 5.53 15.78 1.27
C GLY A 65 6.78 14.98 1.60
N ILE A 66 7.93 15.44 1.09
CA ILE A 66 9.24 14.80 1.34
C ILE A 66 9.64 15.06 2.81
N GLU A 67 9.99 13.99 3.52
CA GLU A 67 10.76 13.98 4.78
C GLU A 67 10.46 15.13 5.77
N ARG A 68 9.20 15.26 6.17
CA ARG A 68 8.84 16.17 7.26
C ARG A 68 9.11 15.54 8.62
N THR A 69 9.43 16.38 9.61
CA THR A 69 9.65 15.98 11.01
C THR A 69 8.38 15.46 11.68
N SER A 70 7.20 15.90 11.21
CA SER A 70 5.90 15.43 11.66
C SER A 70 4.89 15.39 10.52
N TYR A 71 3.95 14.47 10.63
CA TYR A 71 2.80 14.34 9.74
C TYR A 71 1.54 14.33 10.59
N THR A 72 0.49 14.97 10.11
CA THR A 72 -0.80 15.05 10.82
C THR A 72 -1.92 14.55 9.92
N VAL A 73 -2.88 13.81 10.45
CA VAL A 73 -3.98 13.27 9.64
C VAL A 73 -4.91 14.35 9.09
N ARG A 74 -4.92 15.56 9.68
CA ARG A 74 -5.65 16.71 9.12
C ARG A 74 -5.19 17.06 7.70
N GLU A 75 -3.95 16.71 7.34
CA GLU A 75 -3.43 16.91 5.99
C GLU A 75 -4.20 16.14 4.92
N PHE A 76 -5.01 15.13 5.27
CA PHE A 76 -5.90 14.47 4.31
C PHE A 76 -7.01 15.39 3.79
N TRP A 77 -7.43 16.38 4.58
CA TRP A 77 -8.51 17.30 4.25
C TRP A 77 -8.02 18.45 3.38
N HIS A 78 -8.78 18.75 2.32
CA HIS A 78 -8.52 19.91 1.47
C HIS A 78 -8.60 21.19 2.31
N ASN A 79 -7.61 22.07 2.16
CA ASN A 79 -7.48 23.31 2.95
C ASN A 79 -7.55 23.13 4.48
N TYR A 80 -7.32 21.91 4.99
CA TYR A 80 -7.46 21.58 6.41
C TYR A 80 -8.87 21.82 6.99
N GLU A 81 -9.91 21.79 6.15
CA GLU A 81 -11.32 21.93 6.55
C GLU A 81 -11.83 20.63 7.23
N THR A 82 -11.34 20.35 8.44
CA THR A 82 -11.61 19.10 9.18
C THR A 82 -13.02 18.99 9.74
N ASP A 83 -13.80 20.07 9.69
CA ASP A 83 -15.23 20.11 9.97
C ASP A 83 -16.07 19.44 8.87
N LYS A 84 -15.51 19.33 7.66
CA LYS A 84 -16.16 18.67 6.52
C LYS A 84 -15.72 17.22 6.40
N ASN A 85 -16.57 16.29 6.81
CA ASN A 85 -16.29 14.86 6.69
C ASN A 85 -16.12 14.45 5.22
N ILE A 86 -15.15 13.58 4.94
CA ILE A 86 -14.97 12.99 3.61
C ILE A 86 -15.98 11.85 3.45
N LYS A 87 -16.78 11.88 2.38
CA LYS A 87 -17.85 10.91 2.14
C LYS A 87 -17.77 10.33 0.73
N PHE A 88 -17.94 9.01 0.62
CA PHE A 88 -18.04 8.33 -0.66
C PHE A 88 -18.76 6.99 -0.52
N TYR A 89 -19.11 6.38 -1.65
CA TYR A 89 -19.72 5.05 -1.70
C TYR A 89 -18.77 4.02 -2.30
N LEU A 90 -18.79 2.83 -1.72
CA LEU A 90 -18.15 1.64 -2.24
C LEU A 90 -19.22 0.67 -2.72
N LYS A 91 -19.10 0.19 -3.96
CA LYS A 91 -19.97 -0.86 -4.48
C LYS A 91 -19.12 -1.98 -5.07
N PHE A 92 -19.38 -3.21 -4.67
CA PHE A 92 -18.66 -4.39 -5.16
C PHE A 92 -19.63 -5.26 -5.98
N ARG A 93 -19.36 -5.43 -7.28
CA ARG A 93 -20.22 -6.22 -8.19
C ARG A 93 -21.73 -5.86 -8.06
N GLU A 94 -22.58 -6.84 -7.76
CA GLU A 94 -24.03 -6.74 -7.55
C GLU A 94 -24.40 -6.49 -6.08
N GLU A 95 -23.44 -6.14 -5.22
CA GLU A 95 -23.74 -5.74 -3.85
C GLU A 95 -24.35 -4.35 -3.80
N GLU A 96 -25.21 -4.13 -2.81
CA GLU A 96 -25.70 -2.80 -2.45
C GLU A 96 -24.53 -1.87 -2.07
N PRO A 97 -24.56 -0.59 -2.48
CA PRO A 97 -23.54 0.39 -2.11
C PRO A 97 -23.41 0.52 -0.59
N VAL A 98 -22.17 0.62 -0.13
CA VAL A 98 -21.81 0.90 1.26
C VAL A 98 -21.36 2.35 1.36
N SER A 99 -21.97 3.09 2.27
CA SER A 99 -21.55 4.45 2.59
C SER A 99 -20.30 4.41 3.45
N VAL A 100 -19.30 5.21 3.10
CA VAL A 100 -18.09 5.41 3.90
C VAL A 100 -17.98 6.88 4.26
N GLU A 101 -17.79 7.14 5.55
CA GLU A 101 -17.55 8.47 6.10
C GLU A 101 -16.24 8.47 6.89
N ILE A 102 -15.36 9.41 6.59
CA ILE A 102 -14.10 9.62 7.30
C ILE A 102 -14.18 10.95 8.04
N LYS A 103 -13.93 10.90 9.35
CA LYS A 103 -13.92 12.09 10.21
C LYS A 103 -12.55 12.28 10.84
N TRP A 104 -12.14 13.54 10.92
CA TRP A 104 -11.01 13.91 11.73
C TRP A 104 -11.39 13.85 13.21
N GLN A 105 -10.51 13.31 14.06
CA GLN A 105 -10.71 13.27 15.51
C GLN A 105 -9.61 14.06 16.22
N THR A 106 -8.36 13.79 15.87
CA THR A 106 -7.18 14.52 16.36
C THR A 106 -6.09 14.49 15.29
N ASP A 107 -4.97 15.19 15.47
CA ASP A 107 -3.84 15.18 14.53
C ASP A 107 -3.23 13.79 14.28
N ASN A 108 -3.51 12.79 15.14
CA ASN A 108 -2.99 11.43 15.00
C ASN A 108 -4.08 10.36 14.80
N LEU A 109 -5.36 10.73 14.72
CA LEU A 109 -6.49 9.80 14.74
C LEU A 109 -7.59 10.24 13.77
N ILE A 110 -8.05 9.30 12.94
CA ILE A 110 -9.27 9.45 12.15
C ILE A 110 -10.32 8.43 12.60
N GLU A 111 -11.59 8.76 12.42
CA GLU A 111 -12.70 7.81 12.48
C GLU A 111 -13.07 7.40 11.06
N ILE A 112 -13.23 6.09 10.81
CA ILE A 112 -13.75 5.57 9.55
C ILE A 112 -15.02 4.79 9.86
N SER A 113 -16.15 5.28 9.34
CA SER A 113 -17.46 4.66 9.49
C SER A 113 -17.90 4.04 8.17
N PHE A 114 -18.32 2.78 8.22
CA PHE A 114 -19.01 2.07 7.15
C PHE A 114 -20.48 1.93 7.55
N SER A 115 -21.40 2.15 6.61
CA SER A 115 -22.84 2.03 6.88
C SER A 115 -23.57 1.45 5.69
N LYS A 116 -24.47 0.50 5.98
CA LYS A 116 -25.32 -0.19 5.00
C LYS A 116 -26.63 -0.60 5.68
N ALA A 117 -27.76 -0.10 5.17
CA ALA A 117 -29.05 -0.23 5.84
C ALA A 117 -28.94 0.19 7.31
N ASP A 118 -29.38 -0.65 8.26
CA ASP A 118 -29.33 -0.39 9.70
C ASP A 118 -28.00 -0.81 10.36
N ALA A 119 -27.07 -1.41 9.60
CA ALA A 119 -25.78 -1.85 10.12
C ALA A 119 -24.71 -0.75 10.01
N LYS A 120 -23.90 -0.62 11.06
CA LYS A 120 -22.78 0.32 11.13
C LYS A 120 -21.54 -0.33 11.76
N PHE A 121 -20.39 -0.08 11.16
CA PHE A 121 -19.07 -0.44 11.65
C PHE A 121 -18.22 0.82 11.69
N THR A 122 -17.54 1.04 12.79
CA THR A 122 -16.66 2.20 12.97
C THR A 122 -15.31 1.73 13.45
N CYS A 123 -14.23 2.33 12.95
CA CYS A 123 -12.90 2.12 13.49
C CYS A 123 -12.10 3.42 13.61
N TYR A 124 -11.03 3.35 14.41
CA TYR A 124 -10.22 4.50 14.79
C TYR A 124 -8.72 4.24 14.54
N PRO A 125 -8.25 4.23 13.28
CA PRO A 125 -6.84 4.02 12.97
C PRO A 125 -6.01 5.26 13.33
N ARG A 126 -4.79 5.01 13.83
CA ARG A 126 -3.81 6.03 14.21
C ARG A 126 -2.66 6.10 13.21
N ILE A 127 -2.12 7.29 12.99
CA ILE A 127 -1.01 7.50 12.05
C ILE A 127 0.24 6.69 12.43
N ASP A 128 0.58 6.57 13.72
CA ASP A 128 1.79 5.89 14.18
C ASP A 128 1.56 4.46 14.68
N SER A 129 0.37 3.89 14.44
CA SER A 129 0.05 2.53 14.88
C SER A 129 -0.15 1.59 13.70
N VAL A 130 0.41 0.39 13.84
CA VAL A 130 0.25 -0.71 12.89
C VAL A 130 -0.87 -1.63 13.37
N GLY A 131 -1.60 -2.27 12.45
CA GLY A 131 -2.70 -3.20 12.77
C GLY A 131 -4.08 -2.55 12.78
N ARG A 132 -5.10 -3.27 13.24
CA ARG A 132 -6.48 -2.73 13.30
C ARG A 132 -6.61 -1.81 14.52
N GLY A 133 -7.16 -0.61 14.32
CA GLY A 133 -7.52 0.29 15.42
C GLY A 133 -8.65 -0.27 16.29
N THR A 134 -9.01 0.45 17.36
CA THR A 134 -10.24 0.13 18.09
C THR A 134 -11.44 0.23 17.14
N SER A 135 -12.42 -0.65 17.32
CA SER A 135 -13.59 -0.69 16.45
C SER A 135 -14.86 -1.06 17.21
N SER A 136 -16.00 -0.65 16.65
CA SER A 136 -17.34 -0.96 17.14
C SER A 136 -18.21 -1.49 15.99
N GLY A 137 -19.06 -2.48 16.28
CA GLY A 137 -19.83 -3.21 15.26
C GLY A 137 -18.99 -4.30 14.59
N LYS A 138 -19.59 -5.00 13.62
CA LYS A 138 -18.93 -6.05 12.84
C LYS A 138 -18.88 -5.65 11.38
N ILE A 139 -17.71 -5.72 10.76
CA ILE A 139 -17.56 -5.34 9.35
C ILE A 139 -18.26 -6.36 8.44
N GLU A 140 -18.39 -7.59 8.91
CA GLU A 140 -19.05 -8.72 8.26
C GLU A 140 -20.57 -8.50 8.10
N ASP A 141 -21.17 -7.64 8.92
CA ASP A 141 -22.58 -7.23 8.79
C ASP A 141 -22.78 -6.25 7.62
N ILE A 142 -21.68 -5.70 7.07
CA ILE A 142 -21.68 -4.66 6.03
C ILE A 142 -21.10 -5.16 4.71
N LEU A 143 -19.95 -5.82 4.80
CA LEU A 143 -19.17 -6.31 3.67
C LEU A 143 -19.09 -7.84 3.70
N ARG A 144 -19.18 -8.47 2.53
CA ARG A 144 -18.93 -9.90 2.39
C ARG A 144 -17.46 -10.23 2.67
N GLU A 145 -17.20 -11.46 3.11
CA GLU A 145 -15.85 -11.94 3.42
C GLU A 145 -14.87 -11.81 2.25
N GLU A 146 -15.32 -12.08 1.01
CA GLU A 146 -14.50 -11.90 -0.20
C GLU A 146 -14.05 -10.45 -0.38
N THR A 147 -14.94 -9.51 -0.09
CA THR A 147 -14.70 -8.06 -0.20
C THR A 147 -13.74 -7.59 0.89
N ILE A 148 -13.93 -8.06 2.12
CA ILE A 148 -13.02 -7.80 3.25
C ILE A 148 -11.62 -8.30 2.90
N THR A 149 -11.52 -9.55 2.42
CA THR A 149 -10.25 -10.18 2.04
C THR A 149 -9.55 -9.41 0.92
N TYR A 150 -10.30 -8.98 -0.10
CA TYR A 150 -9.75 -8.16 -1.17
C TYR A 150 -9.17 -6.83 -0.65
N LEU A 151 -9.94 -6.10 0.15
CA LEU A 151 -9.52 -4.81 0.71
C LEU A 151 -8.31 -4.95 1.64
N GLN A 152 -8.26 -6.01 2.44
CA GLN A 152 -7.11 -6.31 3.31
C GLN A 152 -5.83 -6.60 2.51
N ARG A 153 -5.97 -7.22 1.32
CA ARG A 153 -4.85 -7.55 0.42
C ARG A 153 -4.48 -6.43 -0.54
N LEU A 154 -5.18 -5.29 -0.52
CA LEU A 154 -4.79 -4.14 -1.33
C LEU A 154 -3.36 -3.72 -1.00
N MET A 155 -2.57 -3.51 -2.05
CA MET A 155 -1.20 -3.07 -1.94
C MET A 155 -1.00 -1.83 -2.81
N LEU A 156 -0.42 -0.81 -2.19
CA LEU A 156 0.03 0.38 -2.89
C LEU A 156 1.52 0.21 -3.19
N ILE A 157 1.86 0.06 -4.45
CA ILE A 157 3.25 0.00 -4.92
C ILE A 157 3.58 1.35 -5.55
N ASP A 158 4.53 2.07 -4.96
CA ASP A 158 5.02 3.34 -5.48
C ASP A 158 6.56 3.44 -5.36
N ASP A 159 7.10 4.54 -5.87
CA ASP A 159 8.54 4.82 -5.83
C ASP A 159 9.10 4.84 -4.40
N GLN A 160 8.33 5.33 -3.43
CA GLN A 160 8.76 5.37 -2.02
C GLN A 160 8.89 3.97 -1.43
N LEU A 161 7.89 3.12 -1.64
CA LEU A 161 7.96 1.72 -1.25
C LEU A 161 9.10 1.03 -1.99
N ALA A 162 9.28 1.28 -3.29
CA ALA A 162 10.33 0.65 -4.08
C ALA A 162 11.76 1.09 -3.70
N ARG A 163 11.94 2.28 -3.11
CA ARG A 163 13.25 2.83 -2.71
C ARG A 163 13.71 2.39 -1.32
N LYS A 164 12.81 2.05 -0.39
CA LYS A 164 13.15 1.71 1.00
C LYS A 164 13.62 0.26 1.16
N LEU A 165 14.66 -0.12 0.42
CA LEU A 165 15.16 -1.49 0.34
C LEU A 165 15.51 -2.08 1.71
N GLU A 166 16.20 -1.32 2.57
CA GLU A 166 16.58 -1.73 3.92
C GLU A 166 15.39 -2.20 4.77
N LYS A 167 14.22 -1.59 4.59
CA LYS A 167 13.00 -1.99 5.31
C LYS A 167 12.40 -3.29 4.78
N HIS A 168 12.58 -3.56 3.49
CA HIS A 168 12.15 -4.80 2.85
C HIS A 168 13.05 -5.97 3.19
N GLU A 169 14.34 -5.73 3.45
CA GLU A 169 15.32 -6.78 3.71
C GLU A 169 14.92 -7.67 4.89
N THR A 170 14.39 -7.07 5.95
CA THR A 170 13.99 -7.79 7.16
C THR A 170 12.59 -8.41 7.11
N ARG A 171 11.68 -7.90 6.28
CA ARG A 171 10.24 -8.29 6.31
C ARG A 171 9.72 -8.97 5.05
N VAL A 172 10.35 -8.71 3.91
CA VAL A 172 9.94 -9.19 2.58
C VAL A 172 10.92 -10.23 2.09
N PHE A 173 12.19 -9.85 1.99
CA PHE A 173 13.19 -10.65 1.30
C PHE A 173 13.56 -11.94 2.05
N GLY A 174 13.49 -11.96 3.39
CA GLY A 174 13.60 -13.20 4.16
C GLY A 174 12.61 -14.27 3.68
N ARG A 175 11.33 -13.91 3.58
CA ARG A 175 10.25 -14.80 3.11
C ARG A 175 10.44 -15.23 1.65
N ILE A 176 10.92 -14.32 0.81
CA ILE A 176 11.25 -14.60 -0.60
C ILE A 176 12.36 -15.65 -0.70
N LEU A 177 13.43 -15.50 0.09
CA LEU A 177 14.57 -16.40 0.09
C LEU A 177 14.22 -17.77 0.71
N GLU A 178 13.52 -17.79 1.85
CA GLU A 178 13.05 -19.01 2.52
C GLU A 178 12.20 -19.88 1.59
N SER A 179 11.29 -19.25 0.85
CA SER A 179 10.40 -19.94 -0.10
C SER A 179 11.01 -20.13 -1.49
N ARG A 180 12.28 -19.74 -1.68
CA ARG A 180 13.00 -19.78 -2.96
C ARG A 180 12.27 -19.09 -4.12
N LEU A 181 11.45 -18.08 -3.80
CA LEU A 181 10.77 -17.22 -4.76
C LEU A 181 11.74 -16.28 -5.47
N ASP A 182 12.96 -16.11 -4.92
CA ASP A 182 14.09 -15.41 -5.53
C ASP A 182 14.41 -15.91 -6.94
N LYS A 183 14.15 -17.18 -7.23
CA LYS A 183 14.35 -17.76 -8.57
C LYS A 183 13.42 -17.18 -9.62
N LYS A 184 12.17 -16.88 -9.27
CA LYS A 184 11.23 -16.21 -10.19
C LYS A 184 11.72 -14.79 -10.50
N ILE A 185 12.24 -14.09 -9.49
CA ILE A 185 12.81 -12.76 -9.67
C ILE A 185 14.04 -12.82 -10.58
N ALA A 186 14.93 -13.78 -10.36
CA ALA A 186 16.13 -13.97 -11.19
C ALA A 186 15.79 -14.19 -12.68
N ILE A 187 14.76 -14.99 -12.97
CA ILE A 187 14.26 -15.21 -14.34
C ILE A 187 13.84 -13.88 -14.98
N GLU A 188 13.06 -13.07 -14.26
CA GLU A 188 12.59 -11.78 -14.79
C GLU A 188 13.72 -10.76 -14.92
N LEU A 189 14.69 -10.73 -13.99
CA LEU A 189 15.88 -9.88 -14.13
C LEU A 189 16.70 -10.24 -15.37
N LYS A 190 16.85 -11.54 -15.66
CA LYS A 190 17.50 -12.00 -16.89
C LYS A 190 16.76 -11.58 -18.13
N LYS A 191 15.43 -11.72 -18.14
CA LYS A 191 14.58 -11.38 -19.28
C LYS A 191 14.53 -9.87 -19.53
N ALA A 192 14.37 -9.05 -18.49
CA ALA A 192 14.16 -7.62 -18.62
C ALA A 192 15.46 -6.82 -18.73
N TYR A 193 16.53 -7.26 -18.06
CA TYR A 193 17.77 -6.49 -17.93
C TYR A 193 19.01 -7.24 -18.43
N GLY A 194 18.87 -8.47 -18.94
CA GLY A 194 20.01 -9.27 -19.39
C GLY A 194 20.95 -9.73 -18.27
N VAL A 195 20.56 -9.52 -17.00
CA VAL A 195 21.36 -9.92 -15.83
C VAL A 195 21.28 -11.43 -15.71
N ASN A 196 22.40 -12.15 -15.84
CA ASN A 196 22.41 -13.61 -15.69
C ASN A 196 22.34 -14.01 -14.19
N ALA A 197 21.25 -13.60 -13.55
CA ALA A 197 20.93 -13.87 -12.17
C ALA A 197 20.58 -15.35 -12.00
N GLU A 198 21.18 -15.98 -10.99
CA GLU A 198 20.81 -17.31 -10.52
C GLU A 198 19.86 -17.23 -9.32
N GLY A 199 19.88 -16.13 -8.57
CA GLY A 199 19.05 -15.91 -7.39
C GLY A 199 19.42 -14.62 -6.67
N LEU A 200 18.87 -14.46 -5.46
CA LEU A 200 19.19 -13.35 -4.56
C LEU A 200 19.88 -13.87 -3.30
N SER A 201 20.66 -13.02 -2.64
CA SER A 201 21.29 -13.32 -1.35
C SER A 201 21.61 -12.05 -0.57
N TYR A 202 22.15 -12.20 0.64
CA TYR A 202 22.72 -11.12 1.43
C TYR A 202 24.23 -11.26 1.46
N ILE A 203 24.94 -10.18 1.11
CA ILE A 203 26.41 -10.13 1.23
C ILE A 203 26.81 -8.94 2.10
N PRO A 204 27.98 -8.98 2.78
CA PRO A 204 28.44 -7.89 3.62
C PRO A 204 28.49 -6.56 2.85
N PHE A 205 28.02 -5.48 3.48
CA PHE A 205 28.04 -4.14 2.87
C PHE A 205 29.47 -3.65 2.59
N SER A 206 30.37 -3.90 3.55
CA SER A 206 31.77 -3.53 3.44
C SER A 206 32.61 -4.48 4.30
N PRO A 207 33.82 -4.86 3.87
CA PRO A 207 34.73 -5.65 4.70
C PRO A 207 35.04 -5.01 6.06
N GLY A 208 34.98 -3.67 6.15
CA GLY A 208 35.28 -2.92 7.37
C GLY A 208 34.09 -2.69 8.30
N ILE A 209 32.86 -3.03 7.88
CA ILE A 209 31.64 -2.80 8.68
C ILE A 209 30.98 -4.15 8.96
N LEU A 210 31.28 -4.69 10.14
CA LEU A 210 30.73 -5.97 10.59
C LEU A 210 29.24 -5.87 10.88
N GLY A 211 28.51 -6.95 10.58
CA GLY A 211 27.09 -7.09 10.91
C GLY A 211 26.10 -6.39 9.98
N LYS A 212 26.58 -5.61 8.98
CA LYS A 212 25.71 -5.02 7.95
C LYS A 212 25.79 -5.82 6.66
N THR A 213 24.65 -6.30 6.18
CA THR A 213 24.52 -6.95 4.88
C THR A 213 23.59 -6.14 3.98
N LYS A 214 23.72 -6.35 2.68
CA LYS A 214 22.84 -5.78 1.65
C LYS A 214 22.40 -6.88 0.71
N LEU A 215 21.19 -6.70 0.15
CA LEU A 215 20.68 -7.55 -0.90
C LEU A 215 21.61 -7.51 -2.13
N ALA A 216 21.89 -8.69 -2.65
CA ALA A 216 22.72 -8.90 -3.83
C ALA A 216 22.07 -9.89 -4.78
N VAL A 217 22.33 -9.70 -6.07
CA VAL A 217 22.04 -10.68 -7.11
C VAL A 217 23.23 -11.60 -7.23
N VAL A 218 22.97 -12.90 -7.13
CA VAL A 218 23.98 -13.94 -7.34
C VAL A 218 24.01 -14.26 -8.84
N THR A 219 25.18 -14.20 -9.44
CA THR A 219 25.44 -14.62 -10.84
C THR A 219 26.44 -15.78 -10.84
N PRO A 220 26.66 -16.48 -11.97
CA PRO A 220 27.60 -17.59 -12.00
C PRO A 220 29.05 -17.21 -11.64
N LYS A 221 29.42 -15.93 -11.80
CA LYS A 221 30.80 -15.46 -11.60
C LYS A 221 31.01 -14.70 -10.29
N LEU A 222 30.00 -13.95 -9.83
CA LEU A 222 30.09 -13.12 -8.63
C LEU A 222 28.71 -12.70 -8.12
N SER A 223 28.68 -12.16 -6.90
CA SER A 223 27.51 -11.52 -6.30
C SER A 223 27.66 -10.01 -6.36
N ILE A 224 26.64 -9.31 -6.87
CA ILE A 224 26.64 -7.85 -7.07
C ILE A 224 25.54 -7.27 -6.18
N HIS A 225 25.81 -6.20 -5.42
CA HIS A 225 24.76 -5.51 -4.70
C HIS A 225 23.68 -5.04 -5.67
N ILE A 226 22.40 -5.19 -5.30
CA ILE A 226 21.30 -4.81 -6.18
C ILE A 226 21.37 -3.32 -6.59
N ASP A 227 21.93 -2.48 -5.72
CA ASP A 227 22.17 -1.05 -5.96
C ASP A 227 23.13 -0.81 -7.14
N ASP A 228 24.09 -1.71 -7.39
CA ASP A 228 25.14 -1.54 -8.40
C ASP A 228 24.71 -2.02 -9.80
N ILE A 229 23.57 -2.73 -9.90
CA ILE A 229 23.02 -3.21 -11.18
C ILE A 229 22.22 -2.09 -11.87
N GLY A 230 21.70 -1.16 -11.09
CA GLY A 230 20.92 -0.01 -11.55
C GLY A 230 19.49 0.00 -11.01
N ASP A 231 18.91 1.21 -10.99
CA ASP A 231 17.61 1.46 -10.36
C ASP A 231 16.47 0.62 -10.93
N GLY A 232 16.48 0.33 -12.24
CA GLY A 232 15.46 -0.51 -12.86
C GLY A 232 15.44 -1.94 -12.30
N ALA A 233 16.60 -2.58 -12.18
CA ALA A 233 16.72 -3.92 -11.61
C ALA A 233 16.34 -3.93 -10.12
N LYS A 234 16.73 -2.88 -9.38
CA LYS A 234 16.35 -2.66 -7.99
C LYS A 234 14.83 -2.58 -7.82
N TYR A 235 14.17 -1.69 -8.56
CA TYR A 235 12.71 -1.53 -8.49
C TYR A 235 11.99 -2.79 -8.92
N THR A 236 12.44 -3.45 -9.98
CA THR A 236 11.86 -4.72 -10.44
C THR A 236 11.93 -5.77 -9.33
N THR A 237 13.10 -5.90 -8.69
CA THR A 237 13.31 -6.86 -7.60
C THR A 237 12.35 -6.60 -6.44
N VAL A 238 12.19 -5.35 -6.00
CA VAL A 238 11.25 -4.99 -4.94
C VAL A 238 9.81 -5.26 -5.38
N ILE A 239 9.37 -4.70 -6.51
CA ILE A 239 7.99 -4.83 -7.01
C ILE A 239 7.57 -6.30 -7.16
N LEU A 240 8.44 -7.13 -7.76
CA LEU A 240 8.18 -8.56 -7.91
C LEU A 240 8.16 -9.28 -6.56
N SER A 241 9.05 -8.93 -5.63
CA SER A 241 9.03 -9.50 -4.28
C SER A 241 7.70 -9.22 -3.58
N LEU A 242 7.22 -7.98 -3.68
CA LEU A 242 5.93 -7.61 -3.10
C LEU A 242 4.78 -8.37 -3.76
N ALA A 243 4.78 -8.46 -5.09
CA ALA A 243 3.75 -9.15 -5.85
C ALA A 243 3.71 -10.67 -5.62
N LEU A 244 4.87 -11.30 -5.36
CA LEU A 244 4.96 -12.74 -5.10
C LEU A 244 4.49 -13.16 -3.70
N LEU A 245 4.36 -12.21 -2.76
CA LEU A 245 3.90 -12.46 -1.40
C LEU A 245 2.40 -12.15 -1.18
N LEU A 246 1.69 -11.70 -2.22
CA LEU A 246 0.24 -11.42 -2.25
C LEU A 246 -0.59 -12.66 -2.60
#